data_AF-A0A1F3SJT5-F1
#
_entry.id   AF-A0A1F3SJT5-F1
#
_cell.length_a   1.000
_cell.length_b   1.000
_cell.length_c   1.000
_cell.angle_alpha   90.00
_cell.angle_beta   90.00
_cell.angle_gamma   90.00
#
_symmetry.space_group_name_H-M   'P 1'
#
loop_
_entity.id
_entity.type
_entity.pdbx_description
1 polymer ?
#
loop_
_entity_poly.entity_id
_entity_poly.type
_entity_poly.pdbx_seq_one_letter_code
_entity_poly.pdbx_strand_id
1 'polypeptide(L)'
;MFSSQKIVNDFKDEYSGLSYREIAAMTGIQMTRVFRIFNQQEMRVSEYERFKQLLLQKKTGAARLLELLNQYAIFLSPSFTRRMERYLEREIKIADLTKKGGR
;
A
#
# COMPACT_ATOMS: atom_id res chain seq x y z
N MET A 1 10.45 18.66 11.78
CA MET A 1 10.92 17.41 12.41
C MET A 1 10.32 16.25 11.62
N PHE A 2 11.12 15.42 10.96
CA PHE A 2 10.61 14.25 10.24
C PHE A 2 10.10 13.24 11.28
N SER A 3 8.79 12.94 11.30
CA SER A 3 8.24 11.98 12.26
C SER A 3 8.51 10.56 11.74
N SER A 4 9.72 10.06 11.98
CA SER A 4 10.15 8.70 11.64
C SER A 4 9.20 7.64 12.23
N GLN A 5 8.53 7.95 13.34
CA GLN A 5 7.55 7.03 13.93
C GLN A 5 6.26 6.95 13.12
N LYS A 6 5.78 8.07 12.56
CA LYS A 6 4.56 8.09 11.75
C LYS A 6 4.70 7.21 10.51
N ILE A 7 5.83 7.32 9.80
CA ILE A 7 6.00 6.56 8.55
C ILE A 7 6.12 5.05 8.81
N VAL A 8 6.73 4.64 9.92
CA VAL A 8 6.80 3.23 10.32
C VAL A 8 5.41 2.70 10.67
N ASN A 9 4.59 3.49 11.36
CA ASN A 9 3.21 3.11 11.66
C ASN A 9 2.37 3.02 10.38
N ASP A 10 2.43 4.04 9.51
CA ASP A 10 1.77 4.01 8.20
C ASP A 10 2.20 2.76 7.40
N PHE A 11 3.48 2.38 7.46
CA PHE A 11 3.98 1.17 6.79
C PHE A 11 3.52 -0.13 7.43
N LYS A 12 3.44 -0.20 8.76
CA LYS A 12 2.91 -1.36 9.50
C LYS A 12 1.45 -1.60 9.18
N ASP A 13 0.66 -0.54 9.11
CA ASP A 13 -0.77 -0.62 8.77
C ASP A 13 -0.95 -1.09 7.32
N GLU A 14 -0.18 -0.50 6.40
CA GLU A 14 -0.29 -0.75 4.97
C GLU A 14 0.25 -2.11 4.52
N TYR A 15 1.27 -2.62 5.21
CA TYR A 15 1.97 -3.89 4.91
C TYR A 15 1.88 -4.88 6.08
N SER A 16 0.74 -4.90 6.76
CA SER A 16 0.48 -5.84 7.84
C SER A 16 0.65 -7.29 7.37
N GLY A 17 1.41 -8.08 8.13
CA GLY A 17 1.70 -9.48 7.82
C GLY A 17 3.02 -9.74 7.08
N LEU A 18 3.72 -8.72 6.56
CA LEU A 18 5.06 -8.91 6.01
C LEU A 18 6.09 -9.14 7.12
N SER A 19 6.97 -10.11 6.89
CA SER A 19 8.16 -10.34 7.71
C SER A 19 9.22 -9.25 7.49
N TYR A 20 10.12 -9.07 8.46
CA TYR A 20 11.25 -8.16 8.31
C TYR A 20 12.14 -8.50 7.12
N ARG A 21 12.20 -9.77 6.71
CA ARG A 21 12.95 -10.22 5.53
C ARG A 21 12.31 -9.71 4.23
N GLU A 22 10.98 -9.77 4.14
CA GLU A 22 10.25 -9.26 2.97
C GLU A 22 10.36 -7.74 2.89
N ILE A 23 10.20 -7.06 4.03
CA ILE A 23 10.36 -5.59 4.10
C ILE A 23 11.79 -5.18 3.71
N ALA A 24 12.80 -5.92 4.15
CA ALA A 24 14.19 -5.71 3.74
C ALA A 24 14.39 -5.86 2.24
N ALA A 25 13.79 -6.88 1.62
CA ALA A 25 13.85 -7.08 0.18
C ALA A 25 13.18 -5.93 -0.58
N MET A 26 12.00 -5.46 -0.12
CA MET A 26 11.27 -4.37 -0.76
C MET A 26 11.98 -3.02 -0.64
N THR A 27 12.51 -2.73 0.55
CA THR A 27 13.16 -1.45 0.85
C THR A 27 14.64 -1.46 0.44
N GLY A 28 15.23 -2.62 0.14
CA GLY A 28 16.69 -2.77 -0.02
C GLY A 28 17.49 -2.39 1.23
N ILE A 29 16.85 -2.29 2.40
CA ILE A 29 17.49 -2.03 3.69
C ILE A 29 17.84 -3.38 4.31
N GLN A 30 18.99 -3.49 4.98
CA GLN A 30 19.35 -4.73 5.66
C GLN A 30 18.30 -5.14 6.70
N MET A 31 17.97 -6.43 6.77
CA MET A 31 16.92 -6.96 7.66
C MET A 31 17.12 -6.56 9.13
N THR A 32 18.35 -6.64 9.65
CA THR A 32 18.68 -6.22 11.01
C THR A 32 18.44 -4.73 11.24
N ARG A 33 18.67 -3.91 10.21
CA ARG A 33 18.40 -2.47 10.25
C ARG A 33 16.90 -2.18 10.20
N VAL A 34 16.13 -2.90 9.38
CA VAL A 34 14.66 -2.84 9.38
C VAL A 34 14.11 -3.18 10.77
N PHE A 35 14.58 -4.27 11.37
CA PHE A 35 14.21 -4.66 12.74
C PHE A 35 14.47 -3.53 13.74
N ARG A 36 15.65 -2.90 13.70
CA ARG A 36 15.99 -1.77 14.59
C ARG A 36 15.07 -0.57 14.40
N ILE A 37 14.80 -0.19 13.16
CA ILE A 37 13.89 0.92 12.82
C ILE A 37 12.48 0.65 13.37
N PHE A 38 11.99 -0.59 13.22
CA PHE A 38 10.67 -0.99 13.73
C PHE A 38 10.58 -1.00 15.26
N ASN A 39 11.73 -1.10 15.93
CA ASN A 39 11.93 -0.98 17.37
C ASN A 39 12.41 0.43 17.78
N GLN A 40 11.98 1.47 17.06
CA GLN A 40 12.16 2.88 17.43
C GLN A 40 13.60 3.39 17.41
N GLN A 41 14.54 2.66 16.79
CA GLN A 41 15.83 3.26 16.49
C GLN A 41 15.68 4.36 15.44
N GLU A 42 16.52 5.38 15.59
CA GLU A 42 16.56 6.52 14.68
C GLU A 42 16.80 6.06 13.23
N MET A 43 15.95 6.57 12.34
CA MET A 43 15.97 6.30 10.92
C MET A 43 16.80 7.35 10.18
N ARG A 44 17.63 6.93 9.23
CA ARG A 44 18.37 7.83 8.34
C ARG A 44 17.43 8.40 7.29
N VAL A 45 17.77 9.57 6.74
CA VAL A 45 16.99 10.22 5.67
C VAL A 45 16.79 9.29 4.48
N SER A 46 17.83 8.58 4.04
CA SER A 46 17.73 7.63 2.93
C SER A 46 16.80 6.45 3.22
N GLU A 47 16.71 5.99 4.47
CA GLU A 47 15.78 4.93 4.87
C GLU A 47 14.34 5.45 4.84
N TYR A 48 14.14 6.66 5.34
CA TYR A 48 12.84 7.36 5.30
C TYR A 48 12.33 7.51 3.87
N GLU A 49 13.18 7.93 2.95
CA GLU A 49 12.82 8.10 1.54
C GLU A 49 12.37 6.79 0.90
N ARG A 50 13.02 5.66 1.23
CA ARG A 50 12.63 4.35 0.70
C ARG A 50 11.27 3.89 1.22
N PHE A 51 11.01 4.03 2.53
CA PHE A 51 9.68 3.75 3.09
C PHE A 51 8.62 4.65 2.45
N LYS A 52 8.93 5.94 2.25
CA LYS A 52 8.02 6.91 1.64
C LYS A 52 7.71 6.56 0.19
N GLN A 53 8.70 6.19 -0.61
CA GLN A 53 8.50 5.81 -2.01
C GLN A 53 7.58 4.60 -2.14
N LEU A 54 7.78 3.56 -1.33
CA LEU A 54 6.93 2.37 -1.35
C LEU A 54 5.48 2.66 -0.93
N LEU A 55 5.29 3.55 0.06
CA LEU A 55 3.96 4.01 0.46
C LEU A 55 3.28 4.83 -0.66
N LEU A 56 4.04 5.64 -1.38
CA LEU A 56 3.52 6.41 -2.52
C LEU A 56 3.17 5.49 -3.70
N GLN A 57 4.03 4.53 -4.05
CA GLN A 57 3.80 3.61 -5.16
C GLN A 57 2.51 2.80 -5.00
N LYS A 58 2.19 2.31 -3.80
CA LYS A 58 0.91 1.60 -3.59
C LYS A 58 -0.29 2.53 -3.71
N LYS A 59 -0.19 3.76 -3.17
CA LYS A 59 -1.20 4.80 -3.36
C LYS A 59 -1.40 5.13 -4.84
N THR A 60 -0.36 5.02 -5.68
CA THR A 60 -0.48 5.29 -7.12
C THR A 60 -1.33 4.28 -7.88
N GLY A 61 -1.50 3.03 -7.46
CA GLY A 61 -2.36 2.09 -8.18
C GLY A 61 -3.83 2.50 -8.18
N ALA A 62 -4.37 2.73 -6.98
CA ALA A 62 -5.73 3.24 -6.81
C ALA A 62 -5.86 4.70 -7.26
N ALA A 63 -4.88 5.55 -6.96
CA ALA A 63 -4.91 6.95 -7.39
C ALA A 63 -4.87 7.08 -8.92
N ARG A 64 -4.07 6.27 -9.62
CA ARG A 64 -4.02 6.24 -11.09
C ARG A 64 -5.30 5.69 -11.69
N LEU A 65 -5.91 4.67 -11.08
CA LEU A 65 -7.22 4.19 -11.51
C LEU A 65 -8.28 5.30 -11.35
N LEU A 66 -8.31 5.99 -10.22
CA LEU A 66 -9.23 7.10 -9.97
C LEU A 66 -9.00 8.28 -10.93
N GLU A 67 -7.74 8.59 -11.24
CA GLU A 67 -7.39 9.62 -12.21
C GLU A 67 -7.90 9.26 -13.61
N LEU A 68 -7.66 8.03 -14.08
CA LEU A 68 -8.17 7.54 -15.37
C LEU A 68 -9.71 7.54 -15.42
N LEU A 69 -10.36 7.13 -14.32
CA LEU A 69 -11.81 7.18 -14.22
C LEU A 69 -12.32 8.62 -14.26
N ASN A 70 -11.76 9.53 -13.47
CA ASN A 70 -12.18 10.93 -13.46
C ASN A 70 -11.98 11.61 -14.82
N GLN A 71 -10.88 11.32 -15.51
CA GLN A 71 -10.56 11.94 -16.79
C GLN A 71 -11.42 11.39 -17.94
N TYR A 72 -11.80 10.11 -17.89
CA TYR A 72 -12.40 9.43 -19.04
C TYR A 72 -13.78 8.81 -18.79
N ALA A 73 -14.34 8.87 -17.57
CA ALA A 73 -15.61 8.22 -17.23
C ALA A 73 -16.76 8.57 -18.18
N ILE A 74 -16.83 9.83 -18.63
CA ILE A 74 -17.89 10.29 -19.55
C ILE A 74 -17.81 9.66 -20.94
N PHE A 75 -16.64 9.13 -21.33
CA PHE A 75 -16.40 8.48 -22.62
C PHE A 75 -16.52 6.94 -22.52
N LEU A 76 -16.68 6.40 -21.31
CA LEU A 76 -16.83 4.97 -21.13
C LEU A 76 -18.23 4.53 -21.54
N SER A 77 -18.29 3.53 -22.42
CA SER A 77 -19.58 2.96 -22.81
C SER A 77 -20.33 2.38 -21.59
N PRO A 78 -21.67 2.47 -21.55
CA PRO A 78 -22.46 1.94 -20.44
C PRO A 78 -22.27 0.43 -20.19
N SER A 79 -21.89 -0.33 -21.23
CA SER A 79 -21.59 -1.76 -21.12
C SER A 79 -20.20 -2.03 -20.55
N PHE A 80 -19.22 -1.19 -20.84
CA PHE A 80 -17.90 -1.26 -20.22
C PHE A 80 -17.95 -0.86 -18.74
N THR A 81 -18.64 0.24 -18.40
CA THR A 81 -18.83 0.69 -17.02
C THR A 81 -19.48 -0.40 -16.17
N ARG A 82 -20.57 -1.03 -16.65
CA ARG A 82 -21.22 -2.17 -15.97
C ARG A 82 -20.36 -3.42 -15.84
N ARG A 83 -19.37 -3.63 -16.72
CA ARG A 83 -18.42 -4.74 -16.57
C ARG A 83 -17.40 -4.41 -15.48
N MET A 84 -16.88 -3.19 -15.46
CA MET A 84 -15.94 -2.75 -14.43
C MET A 84 -16.58 -2.75 -13.05
N GLU A 85 -17.81 -2.25 -12.91
CA GLU A 85 -18.56 -2.27 -11.66
C GLU A 85 -18.69 -3.69 -11.10
N ARG A 86 -19.20 -4.64 -11.90
CA ARG A 86 -19.32 -6.04 -11.50
C ARG A 86 -18.00 -6.68 -11.11
N TYR A 87 -16.92 -6.32 -11.81
CA TYR A 87 -15.59 -6.82 -11.47
C TYR A 87 -15.15 -6.31 -10.09
N LEU A 88 -15.26 -4.99 -9.85
CA LEU A 88 -14.89 -4.38 -8.57
C LEU A 88 -15.75 -4.91 -7.42
N GLU A 89 -17.06 -5.05 -7.60
CA GLU A 89 -17.97 -5.63 -6.60
C GLU A 89 -17.57 -7.05 -6.21
N ARG A 90 -17.14 -7.87 -7.19
CA ARG A 90 -16.67 -9.23 -6.94
C ARG A 90 -15.39 -9.23 -6.11
N GLU A 91 -14.41 -8.40 -6.47
CA GLU A 91 -13.14 -8.30 -5.75
C GLU A 91 -13.35 -7.81 -4.30
N ILE A 92 -14.24 -6.82 -4.11
CA ILE A 92 -14.62 -6.33 -2.78
C ILE A 92 -15.24 -7.45 -1.96
N LYS A 93 -16.18 -8.21 -2.54
CA LYS A 93 -16.82 -9.34 -1.87
C LYS A 93 -15.81 -10.41 -1.45
N ILE A 94 -14.82 -10.72 -2.29
CA ILE A 94 -13.75 -11.66 -1.95
C ILE A 94 -12.91 -11.12 -0.78
N ALA A 95 -12.52 -9.85 -0.84
CA ALA A 95 -11.75 -9.20 0.23
C ALA A 95 -12.52 -9.15 1.58
N ASP A 96 -13.83 -8.96 1.55
CA ASP A 96 -14.66 -8.95 2.76
C ASP A 96 -14.82 -10.35 3.36
N LEU A 97 -14.88 -11.39 2.52
CA LEU A 97 -14.93 -12.78 2.98
C LEU A 97 -13.60 -13.22 3.61
N THR A 98 -12.47 -12.83 3.03
CA THR A 98 -11.14 -13.15 3.60
C THR A 98 -10.88 -12.42 4.92
N LYS A 99 -11.40 -11.21 5.11
CA LYS A 99 -11.32 -10.48 6.40
C LYS A 99 -12.16 -11.10 7.51
N LYS A 100 -13.26 -11.80 7.19
CA LYS A 100 -14.15 -12.42 8.19
C LYS A 100 -13.73 -13.83 8.62
N GLY A 101 -12.87 -14.52 7.86
CA GLY A 101 -12.40 -15.88 8.18
C GLY A 101 -11.12 -15.97 9.02
N GLY A 102 -10.53 -14.84 9.41
CA GLY A 102 -9.27 -14.78 10.18
C GLY A 102 -9.44 -14.41 11.66
N ARG A 103 -10.60 -14.70 12.25
CA ARG A 103 -10.86 -14.56 13.69
C ARG A 103 -11.12 -15.89 14.33
#